data_AF-A0A4S8KMT5-F1
#
_entry.id   AF-A0A4S8KMT5-F1
#
_cell.length_a   1.000
_cell.length_b   1.000
_cell.length_c   1.000
_cell.angle_alpha   90.00
_cell.angle_beta   90.00
_cell.angle_gamma   90.00
#
_symmetry.space_group_name_H-M   'P 1'
#
loop_
_entity.id
_entity.type
_entity.pdbx_description
1 polymer ?
#
loop_
_entity_poly.entity_id
_entity_poly.type
_entity_poly.pdbx_seq_one_letter_code
_entity_poly.pdbx_strand_id
1 'polypeptide(L)' 'RCVWTDTDDEIMIEELKVQKSKGNQAQSGWKPVAWTAVNDRVNTEGSKKGLPKTAKKCQDH' A
#
# COMPACT_ATOMS: atom_id res chain seq x y z
N ARG A 1 15.08 -8.51 -3.58
CA ARG A 1 14.63 -7.53 -2.54
C ARG A 1 13.55 -6.66 -3.16
N CYS A 2 12.51 -6.29 -2.41
CA CYS A 2 11.54 -5.28 -2.84
C CYS A 2 12.26 -3.94 -3.03
N VAL A 3 11.93 -3.21 -4.09
CA VAL A 3 12.43 -1.86 -4.33
C VAL A 3 11.24 -0.92 -4.28
N TRP A 4 11.35 0.11 -3.44
CA TRP A 4 10.38 1.18 -3.31
C TRP A 4 10.87 2.40 -4.07
N THR A 5 9.94 3.11 -4.67
CA THR A 5 10.18 4.33 -5.43
C THR A 5 9.20 5.39 -4.97
N ASP A 6 9.52 6.66 -5.20
CA ASP A 6 8.64 7.77 -4.84
C ASP A 6 7.23 7.62 -5.44
N THR A 7 7.13 7.05 -6.65
CA THR A 7 5.84 6.71 -7.28
C THR A 7 5.06 5.64 -6.50
N ASP A 8 5.74 4.65 -5.93
CA ASP A 8 5.07 3.64 -5.08
C ASP A 8 4.56 4.28 -3.78
N ASP A 9 5.31 5.21 -3.22
CA ASP A 9 4.96 5.94 -2.00
C ASP A 9 3.74 6.83 -2.23
N GLU A 10 3.71 7.57 -3.35
CA GLU A 10 2.57 8.39 -3.76
C GLU A 10 1.30 7.54 -3.89
N ILE A 11 1.37 6.41 -4.62
CA ILE A 11 0.24 5.49 -4.79
C ILE A 11 -0.23 4.92 -3.45
N MET A 12 0.70 4.52 -2.59
CA MET A 12 0.38 4.01 -1.26
C MET A 12 -0.35 5.07 -0.42
N ILE A 13 0.15 6.30 -0.39
CA ILE A 13 -0.46 7.41 0.35
C ILE A 13 -1.85 7.73 -0.18
N GLU A 14 -2.03 7.78 -1.50
CA GLU A 14 -3.35 8.00 -2.11
C GLU A 14 -4.35 6.90 -1.76
N GLU A 15 -3.94 5.64 -1.86
CA GLU A 15 -4.81 4.52 -1.51
C GLU A 15 -5.15 4.53 -0.02
N LEU A 16 -4.19 4.81 0.85
CA LEU A 16 -4.45 4.94 2.28
C LEU A 16 -5.43 6.08 2.59
N LYS A 17 -5.39 7.21 1.87
CA LYS A 17 -6.42 8.27 1.99
C LYS A 17 -7.81 7.76 1.60
N VAL A 18 -7.93 6.96 0.54
CA VAL A 18 -9.19 6.30 0.15
C VAL A 18 -9.65 5.30 1.21
N GLN A 19 -8.74 4.51 1.77
CA GLN A 19 -9.07 3.54 2.82
C GLN A 19 -9.46 4.24 4.13
N LYS A 20 -8.92 5.43 4.40
CA LYS A 20 -9.33 6.28 5.53
C LYS A 20 -10.80 6.68 5.40
N SER A 21 -11.20 7.17 4.23
CA SER A 21 -12.60 7.59 4.00
C SER A 21 -13.57 6.40 4.05
N LYS A 22 -13.09 5.19 3.77
CA LYS A 22 -13.83 3.92 3.94
C LYS A 22 -13.90 3.42 5.40
N GLY A 23 -13.28 4.11 6.37
CA GLY A 23 -13.29 3.68 7.78
C GLY A 23 -12.39 2.46 8.05
N ASN A 24 -11.36 2.25 7.23
CA ASN A 24 -10.39 1.17 7.42
C ASN A 24 -9.17 1.57 8.27
N GLN A 25 -9.11 2.83 8.71
CA GLN A 25 -8.17 3.28 9.74
C GLN A 25 -8.81 3.12 11.13
N ALA A 26 -8.25 2.24 11.95
CA ALA A 26 -8.59 2.05 13.36
C ALA A 26 -7.61 2.79 14.27
N GLN A 27 -7.92 2.82 15.57
CA GLN A 27 -7.07 3.46 16.58
C GLN A 27 -5.70 2.79 16.74
N SER A 28 -5.63 1.47 16.49
CA SER A 28 -4.41 0.66 16.51
C SER A 28 -3.68 0.59 15.15
N GLY A 29 -4.14 1.33 14.14
CA GLY A 29 -3.57 1.34 12.80
C GLY A 29 -4.55 0.91 11.71
N TRP A 30 -4.03 0.43 10.59
CA TRP A 30 -4.82 0.06 9.42
C TRP A 30 -5.35 -1.37 9.48
N LYS A 31 -6.61 -1.57 9.10
CA LYS A 31 -7.18 -2.91 8.93
C LYS A 31 -6.45 -3.67 7.81
N PRO A 32 -6.36 -5.01 7.86
CA PRO A 32 -5.71 -5.81 6.81
C PRO A 32 -6.19 -5.50 5.39
N VAL A 33 -7.49 -5.21 5.24
CA VAL A 33 -8.10 -4.84 3.94
C VAL A 33 -7.47 -3.60 3.30
N ALA A 34 -6.98 -2.64 4.09
CA ALA A 34 -6.30 -1.46 3.56
C ALA A 34 -4.97 -1.85 2.91
N TRP A 35 -4.21 -2.75 3.54
CA TRP A 35 -2.93 -3.22 3.01
C TRP A 35 -3.09 -4.15 1.80
N THR A 36 -4.18 -4.92 1.74
CA THR A 36 -4.54 -5.67 0.52
C THR A 36 -4.80 -4.71 -0.64
N ALA A 37 -5.61 -3.65 -0.42
CA ALA A 37 -5.89 -2.65 -1.46
C ALA A 37 -4.63 -1.89 -1.91
N VAL A 38 -3.78 -1.49 -0.96
CA VAL A 38 -2.47 -0.86 -1.27
C VAL A 38 -1.60 -1.80 -2.10
N ASN A 39 -1.50 -3.07 -1.72
CA ASN A 39 -0.74 -4.07 -2.48
C ASN A 39 -1.26 -4.17 -3.92
N ASP A 40 -2.57 -4.35 -4.10
CA ASP A 40 -3.17 -4.51 -5.42
C ASP A 40 -2.90 -3.29 -6.30
N ARG A 41 -3.08 -2.07 -5.76
CA ARG A 41 -2.88 -0.83 -6.51
C ARG A 41 -1.41 -0.57 -6.81
N VAL A 42 -0.51 -0.72 -5.83
CA VAL A 42 0.94 -0.52 -6.05
C VAL A 42 1.50 -1.56 -7.02
N ASN A 43 1.04 -2.81 -7.00
CA ASN A 43 1.46 -3.78 -8.02
C ASN A 43 0.80 -3.58 -9.38
N THR A 44 -0.29 -2.80 -9.48
CA THR A 44 -0.95 -2.48 -10.75
C THR A 44 -0.33 -1.23 -11.39
N GLU A 45 -0.31 -0.13 -10.64
CA GLU A 45 0.04 1.22 -11.09
C GLU A 45 1.47 1.63 -10.73
N GLY A 46 2.07 1.00 -9.72
CA GLY A 46 3.39 1.36 -9.22
C GLY A 46 4.55 0.77 -10.02
N SER A 47 5.74 0.98 -9.49
CA SER A 47 6.98 0.57 -10.11
C SER A 47 7.10 -0.96 -10.13
N LYS A 48 7.40 -1.49 -11.32
CA LYS A 48 7.71 -2.92 -11.55
C LYS A 48 9.17 -3.27 -11.21
N LYS A 49 9.90 -2.35 -10.58
CA LYS A 49 11.30 -2.56 -10.21
C LYS A 49 11.39 -3.52 -9.02
N GLY A 50 12.17 -4.58 -9.18
CA GLY A 50 12.39 -5.57 -8.12
C GLY A 50 11.27 -6.62 -8.05
N LEU A 51 11.18 -7.28 -6.89
CA LEU A 51 10.14 -8.30 -6.66
C LEU A 51 8.77 -7.65 -6.35
N PRO A 52 7.65 -8.32 -6.65
CA PRO A 52 6.32 -7.85 -6.29
C PRO A 52 6.19 -7.52 -4.81
N LYS A 53 5.41 -6.48 -4.51
CA LYS A 53 5.16 -6.02 -3.14
C LYS A 53 4.04 -6.85 -2.54
N THR A 54 4.24 -7.41 -1.35
CA THR A 54 3.17 -8.13 -0.64
C THR A 54 2.46 -7.18 0.32
N ALA A 55 1.24 -7.49 0.75
CA ALA A 55 0.51 -6.68 1.72
C ALA A 55 1.31 -6.50 3.02
N LYS A 56 2.05 -7.53 3.43
CA LYS A 56 2.97 -7.45 4.56
C LYS A 56 4.11 -6.46 4.30
N LYS A 57 4.69 -6.46 3.10
CA LYS A 57 5.72 -5.47 2.73
C LYS A 57 5.17 -4.05 2.63
N CYS A 58 3.93 -3.87 2.17
CA CYS A 58 3.25 -2.57 2.20
C CYS A 58 3.00 -2.06 3.63
N GLN A 59 2.78 -2.96 4.59
CA GLN A 59 2.63 -2.59 6.00
C GLN A 59 3.97 -2.25 6.68
N ASP A 60 5.04 -2.93 6.28
CA ASP A 60 6.37 -2.79 6.90
C ASP A 60 7.19 -1.61 6.34
N HIS A 61 6.75 -1.02 5.23
CA HIS A 61 7.37 0.11 4.54
C HIS A 61 6.82 1.43 5.08
#